data_AF-A0A1Q4YCQ2-F1
#
_entry.id   AF-A0A1Q4YCQ2-F1
#
_cell.length_a   1.000
_cell.length_b   1.000
_cell.length_c   1.000
_cell.angle_alpha   90.00
_cell.angle_beta   90.00
_cell.angle_gamma   90.00
#
_symmetry.space_group_name_H-M   'P 1'
#
loop_
_entity.id
_entity.type
_entity.pdbx_description
1 polymer ?
#
loop_
_entity_poly.entity_id
_entity_poly.type
_entity_poly.pdbx_seq_one_letter_code
_entity_poly.pdbx_strand_id
1 'polypeptide(L)' 'MAAAEAFARWRSLVHDKLRSSGISESYAHDLAHTVISAIEGAELAAQVFRSKEPLEIAGKRLARLITLHQ' A
#
# COMPACT_ATOMS: atom_id res chain seq x y z
N MET A 1 7.65 -13.78 -13.90
CA MET A 1 8.27 -14.25 -12.63
C MET A 1 7.20 -14.18 -11.57
N ALA A 2 7.02 -15.23 -10.77
CA ALA A 2 5.93 -15.33 -9.81
C ALA A 2 5.83 -14.13 -8.84
N ALA A 3 6.95 -13.54 -8.43
CA ALA A 3 6.96 -12.35 -7.57
C ALA A 3 6.33 -11.11 -8.24
N ALA A 4 6.68 -10.83 -9.50
CA ALA A 4 6.12 -9.70 -10.23
C ALA A 4 4.59 -9.82 -10.41
N GLU A 5 4.10 -11.04 -10.62
CA GLU A 5 2.67 -11.34 -10.72
C GLU A 5 1.96 -11.22 -9.36
N ALA A 6 2.59 -11.64 -8.27
CA ALA A 6 2.08 -11.39 -6.92
C ALA A 6 1.95 -9.89 -6.64
N PHE A 7 2.98 -9.11 -6.94
CA PHE A 7 2.96 -7.65 -6.81
C PHE A 7 1.88 -6.99 -7.67
N ALA A 8 1.71 -7.43 -8.91
CA ALA A 8 0.66 -6.92 -9.79
C ALA A 8 -0.74 -7.22 -9.23
N ARG A 9 -0.99 -8.44 -8.73
CA ARG A 9 -2.27 -8.81 -8.11
C ARG A 9 -2.57 -7.99 -6.86
N TRP A 10 -1.59 -7.82 -5.97
CA TRP A 10 -1.79 -7.01 -4.76
C TRP A 10 -2.06 -5.55 -5.09
N ARG A 11 -1.33 -4.96 -6.05
CA ARG A 11 -1.63 -3.60 -6.54
C ARG A 11 -3.04 -3.49 -7.10
N SER A 12 -3.50 -4.47 -7.88
CA SER A 12 -4.87 -4.50 -8.40
C SER A 12 -5.91 -4.50 -7.28
N LEU A 13 -5.72 -5.33 -6.23
CA LEU A 13 -6.66 -5.39 -5.11
C LEU A 13 -6.72 -4.05 -4.34
N VAL A 14 -5.57 -3.41 -4.13
CA VAL A 14 -5.52 -2.09 -3.50
C VAL A 14 -6.20 -1.05 -4.39
N HIS A 15 -5.89 -1.04 -5.68
CA HIS A 15 -6.51 -0.15 -6.66
C HIS A 15 -8.05 -0.26 -6.61
N ASP A 16 -8.59 -1.47 -6.74
CA ASP A 16 -10.03 -1.71 -6.76
C ASP A 16 -10.69 -1.28 -5.45
N LYS A 17 -10.00 -1.48 -4.32
CA LYS A 17 -10.46 -0.99 -3.01
C LYS A 17 -10.50 0.54 -2.96
N LEU A 18 -9.47 1.22 -3.45
CA LEU A 18 -9.42 2.68 -3.48
C LEU A 18 -10.53 3.25 -4.37
N ARG A 19 -10.76 2.66 -5.55
CA ARG A 19 -11.87 3.02 -6.45
C ARG A 19 -13.23 2.85 -5.78
N SER A 20 -13.45 1.73 -5.10
CA SER A 20 -14.69 1.48 -4.34
C SER A 20 -14.93 2.49 -3.21
N SER A 21 -13.89 3.21 -2.78
CA SER A 21 -13.95 4.19 -1.71
C SER A 21 -14.12 5.64 -2.19
N GLY A 22 -14.31 5.86 -3.49
CA GLY A 22 -14.58 7.18 -4.10
C GLY A 22 -13.38 7.85 -4.77
N ILE A 23 -12.19 7.27 -4.65
CA ILE A 23 -10.94 7.82 -5.21
C ILE A 23 -10.96 7.71 -6.74
N SER A 24 -10.53 8.76 -7.45
CA SER A 24 -10.47 8.79 -8.92
C SER A 24 -9.53 7.73 -9.49
N GLU A 25 -9.73 7.32 -10.75
CA GLU A 25 -8.91 6.29 -11.41
C GLU A 25 -7.42 6.61 -11.41
N SER A 26 -7.06 7.79 -11.92
CA SER A 26 -5.66 8.22 -11.99
C SER A 26 -5.01 8.24 -10.61
N TYR A 27 -5.74 8.72 -9.60
CA TYR A 27 -5.21 8.82 -8.26
C TYR A 27 -5.15 7.46 -7.54
N ALA A 28 -6.13 6.58 -7.77
CA ALA A 28 -6.16 5.23 -7.22
C ALA A 28 -5.00 4.39 -7.77
N HIS A 29 -4.64 4.55 -9.04
CA HIS A 29 -3.49 3.89 -9.65
C HIS A 29 -2.19 4.28 -8.94
N ASP A 30 -1.90 5.58 -8.86
CA ASP A 30 -0.68 6.10 -8.23
C ASP A 30 -0.61 5.76 -6.73
N LEU A 31 -1.76 5.87 -6.05
CA LEU A 31 -1.85 5.57 -4.62
C LEU A 31 -1.69 4.07 -4.33
N ALA A 32 -2.18 3.17 -5.20
CA ALA A 32 -1.96 1.73 -5.05
C ALA A 32 -0.47 1.37 -5.15
N HIS A 33 0.27 2.01 -6.05
CA HIS A 33 1.73 1.86 -6.13
C HIS A 33 2.44 2.35 -4.86
N THR A 34 1.99 3.49 -4.32
CA THR A 34 2.53 4.06 -3.08
C THR A 34 2.28 3.15 -1.88
N VAL A 35 1.05 2.62 -1.73
CA VAL A 35 0.66 1.70 -0.66
C VAL A 35 1.55 0.45 -0.67
N ILE A 36 1.70 -0.20 -1.82
CA ILE A 36 2.50 -1.42 -1.92
C ILE A 36 3.96 -1.13 -1.59
N SER A 37 4.54 -0.07 -2.18
CA SER A 37 5.94 0.30 -1.91
C SER A 37 6.20 0.59 -0.42
N ALA A 38 5.26 1.26 0.25
CA ALA A 38 5.36 1.57 1.67
C ALA A 38 5.25 0.32 2.56
N ILE A 39 4.36 -0.62 2.23
CA ILE A 39 4.21 -1.88 2.98
C ILE A 39 5.45 -2.74 2.80
N GLU A 40 5.99 -2.88 1.58
CA GLU A 40 7.21 -3.66 1.35
C GLU A 40 8.42 -3.08 2.09
N GLY A 41 8.60 -1.75 2.05
CA GLY A 41 9.68 -1.11 2.80
C GLY A 41 9.52 -1.29 4.32
N ALA A 42 8.29 -1.25 4.81
CA ALA A 42 7.98 -1.49 6.21
C ALA A 42 8.18 -2.95 6.62
N GLU A 43 7.83 -3.91 5.76
CA GLU A 43 8.06 -5.34 5.98
C GLU A 43 9.57 -5.65 6.04
N LEU A 44 10.34 -5.10 5.11
CA LEU A 44 11.80 -5.23 5.10
C LEU A 44 12.41 -4.66 6.39
N ALA A 45 11.99 -3.47 6.81
CA ALA A 45 12.42 -2.88 8.08
C ALA A 45 11.98 -3.71 9.29
N ALA A 46 10.75 -4.24 9.29
CA ALA A 46 10.22 -5.07 10.37
C ALA A 46 11.03 -6.37 10.54
N GLN A 47 11.44 -6.99 9.44
CA GLN A 47 12.30 -8.18 9.45
C GLN A 47 13.70 -7.85 9.98
N VAL A 48 14.30 -6.74 9.52
CA VAL A 48 15.64 -6.29 9.96
C VAL A 48 15.66 -5.99 11.45
N PHE A 49 14.67 -5.24 11.94
CA PHE A 49 14.60 -4.82 13.35
C PHE A 49 13.88 -5.81 14.25
N ARG A 50 13.32 -6.90 13.70
CA ARG A 50 12.47 -7.88 14.39
C ARG A 50 11.36 -7.20 15.21
N SER A 51 10.75 -6.19 14.62
CA SER A 51 9.74 -5.33 15.26
C SER A 51 8.57 -5.11 14.31
N LYS A 52 7.35 -5.14 14.85
CA LYS A 52 6.12 -4.80 14.10
C LYS A 52 5.92 -3.29 13.93
N GLU A 53 6.69 -2.48 14.64
CA GLU A 53 6.54 -1.02 14.67
C GLU A 53 6.59 -0.36 13.27
N PRO A 54 7.49 -0.75 12.34
CA PRO A 54 7.50 -0.18 10.99
C PRO A 54 6.18 -0.38 10.24
N LEU A 55 5.59 -1.56 10.34
CA LEU A 55 4.29 -1.88 9.72
C LEU A 55 3.15 -1.08 10.36
N GLU A 56 3.14 -0.94 11.68
CA GLU A 56 2.13 -0.15 12.39
C GLU A 56 2.20 1.33 12.02
N ILE A 57 3.41 1.88 11.90
CA ILE A 57 3.63 3.26 11.47
C ILE A 57 3.19 3.43 10.01
N ALA A 58 3.62 2.55 9.11
CA ALA A 58 3.23 2.60 7.70
C ALA A 58 1.71 2.56 7.54
N GLY A 59 1.03 1.62 8.22
CA GLY A 59 -0.43 1.52 8.21
C GLY A 59 -1.12 2.81 8.66
N LYS A 60 -0.69 3.42 9.77
CA LYS A 60 -1.24 4.70 10.26
C LYS A 60 -1.04 5.84 9.26
N ARG A 61 0.14 5.92 8.62
CA ARG A 61 0.44 6.96 7.62
C ARG A 61 -0.34 6.76 6.34
N LEU A 62 -0.46 5.53 5.86
CA LEU A 62 -1.25 5.19 4.67
C LEU A 62 -2.74 5.46 4.90
N ALA A 63 -3.30 5.10 6.06
CA ALA A 63 -4.68 5.44 6.40
C ALA A 63 -4.91 6.95 6.34
N ARG A 64 -4.00 7.74 6.92
CA ARG A 64 -4.10 9.20 6.85
C ARG A 64 -4.00 9.72 5.41
N LEU A 65 -3.06 9.20 4.62
CA LEU A 65 -2.89 9.59 3.22
C LEU A 65 -4.17 9.29 2.43
N ILE A 66 -4.71 8.08 2.52
CA ILE A 66 -5.96 7.68 1.84
C ILE A 66 -7.09 8.64 2.19
N THR A 67 -7.28 8.97 3.49
CA THR A 67 -8.35 9.90 3.91
C THR A 67 -8.21 11.32 3.38
N LEU A 68 -7.01 11.74 2.92
CA LEU A 68 -6.83 13.06 2.27
C LEU A 68 -7.30 13.07 0.82
N HIS A 69 -7.55 11.91 0.24
CA HIS A 69 -7.88 11.73 -1.18
C HIS A 69 -9.25 11.08 -1.41
N GLN A 70 -10.01 10.87 -0.34
CA GLN A 70 -11.42 10.47 -0.39
C GLN A 70 -12.35 11.67 -0.60
#